data_AF-A0A5C7NJB7-F1
#
_entry.id   AF-A0A5C7NJB7-F1
#
_cell.length_a   1.000
_cell.length_b   1.000
_cell.length_c   1.000
_cell.angle_alpha   90.00
_cell.angle_beta   90.00
_cell.angle_gamma   90.00
#
_symmetry.space_group_name_H-M   'P 1'
#
loop_
_entity.id
_entity.type
_entity.pdbx_description
1 polymer ?
#
loop_
_entity_poly.entity_id
_entity_poly.type
_entity_poly.pdbx_seq_one_letter_code
_entity_poly.pdbx_strand_id
1 'polypeptide(L)' 'MDLFRSGDTETTRIGYVNRNNQLCTGHRGTAGTDHGQVVYRMACMRADCGRIYGANGTDVFQRKCPHCQGGAPGLEY' A
#
# COMPACT_ATOMS: atom_id res chain seq x y z
N MET A 1 -12.16 16.77 -2.80
CA MET A 1 -11.56 16.23 -1.56
C MET A 1 -10.65 15.08 -1.95
N ASP A 2 -9.36 15.33 -2.11
CA ASP A 2 -8.40 14.22 -2.24
C ASP A 2 -8.19 13.61 -0.86
N LEU A 3 -8.83 12.47 -0.60
CA LEU A 3 -8.82 11.77 0.68
C LEU A 3 -7.45 11.16 1.03
N PHE A 4 -6.59 10.96 0.03
CA PHE A 4 -5.29 10.30 0.17
C PHE A 4 -4.15 11.21 -0.29
N ARG A 5 -3.08 11.24 0.50
CA ARG A 5 -1.84 11.98 0.25
C ARG A 5 -0.81 11.08 -0.40
N SER A 6 -0.02 11.64 -1.31
CA SER A 6 1.16 10.95 -1.84
C SER A 6 2.30 10.99 -0.81
N GLY A 7 3.08 9.92 -0.75
CA GLY A 7 4.38 9.97 -0.07
C GLY A 7 5.42 10.70 -0.91
N ASP A 8 6.51 11.11 -0.26
CA ASP A 8 7.59 11.89 -0.85
C ASP A 8 8.72 11.01 -1.45
N THR A 9 8.68 9.69 -1.24
CA THR A 9 9.65 8.75 -1.83
C THR A 9 9.11 8.10 -3.10
N GLU A 10 9.99 7.48 -3.90
CA GLU A 10 9.60 6.82 -5.15
C GLU A 10 8.52 5.76 -4.94
N THR A 11 8.69 4.90 -3.93
CA THR A 11 7.85 3.73 -3.72
C THR A 11 6.54 4.06 -3.02
N THR A 12 6.45 5.21 -2.35
CA THR A 12 5.25 5.65 -1.62
C THR A 12 4.42 6.68 -2.40
N ARG A 13 4.90 7.08 -3.58
CA ARG A 13 4.16 7.99 -4.45
C ARG A 13 2.87 7.34 -4.95
N ILE A 14 1.78 8.11 -5.00
CA ILE A 14 0.54 7.67 -5.67
C ILE A 14 0.87 7.29 -7.11
N GLY A 15 0.39 6.13 -7.55
CA GLY A 15 0.67 5.62 -8.89
C GLY A 15 1.84 4.64 -8.96
N TYR A 16 2.66 4.53 -7.91
CA TYR A 16 3.72 3.52 -7.86
C TYR A 16 3.13 2.11 -7.88
N VAL A 17 3.57 1.28 -8.81
CA VAL A 17 3.24 -0.15 -8.87
C VAL A 17 4.49 -0.95 -8.54
N ASN A 18 4.42 -1.77 -7.50
CA ASN A 18 5.56 -2.58 -7.10
C ASN A 18 5.73 -3.84 -7.99
N ARG A 19 6.84 -4.57 -7.82
CA ARG A 19 7.17 -5.78 -8.58
C ARG A 19 6.17 -6.95 -8.47
N ASN A 20 5.22 -6.87 -7.54
CA ASN A 20 4.22 -7.89 -7.27
C ASN A 20 2.83 -7.49 -7.78
N ASN A 21 2.70 -6.38 -8.54
CA ASN A 21 1.46 -5.82 -9.08
C ASN A 21 0.53 -5.23 -8.00
N GLN A 22 1.09 -4.48 -7.06
CA GLN A 22 0.31 -3.67 -6.11
C GLN A 22 0.51 -2.19 -6.39
N LEU A 23 -0.60 -1.50 -6.63
CA LEU A 23 -0.65 -0.06 -6.83
C LEU A 23 -0.74 0.66 -5.47
N CYS A 24 0.16 1.60 -5.23
CA CYS A 24 0.06 2.57 -4.14
C CYS A 24 -0.96 3.66 -4.50
N THR A 25 -1.97 3.84 -3.64
CA THR A 25 -3.03 4.86 -3.81
C THR A 25 -2.98 5.95 -2.74
N GLY A 26 -1.86 6.04 -2.01
CA GLY A 26 -1.60 7.10 -1.02
C GLY A 26 -1.95 6.71 0.41
N HIS A 27 -1.88 7.67 1.34
CA HIS A 27 -2.12 7.48 2.76
C HIS A 27 -2.98 8.60 3.37
N ARG A 28 -3.59 8.36 4.54
CA ARG A 28 -4.33 9.39 5.30
C ARG A 28 -3.54 9.94 6.48
N GLY A 29 -2.34 9.42 6.72
CA GLY A 29 -1.52 9.75 7.88
C GLY A 29 -1.81 8.89 9.10
N THR A 30 -2.66 7.88 8.95
CA THR A 30 -2.87 6.81 9.93
C THR A 30 -1.52 6.19 10.28
N ALA A 31 -1.21 6.16 11.58
CA ALA A 31 0.07 5.63 12.06
C ALA A 31 0.20 4.15 11.71
N GLY A 32 1.36 3.79 11.17
CA GLY A 32 1.74 2.41 10.91
C GLY A 32 2.33 1.73 12.16
N THR A 33 2.72 0.47 12.00
CA THR A 33 3.40 -0.28 13.05
C THR A 33 4.91 -0.04 13.06
N ASP A 34 5.45 0.43 11.94
CA ASP A 34 6.87 0.73 11.79
C ASP A 34 7.18 2.13 12.29
N HIS A 35 8.36 2.33 12.87
CA HIS A 35 8.75 3.58 13.52
C HIS A 35 8.63 4.79 12.58
N GLY A 36 7.73 5.72 12.93
CA GLY A 36 7.49 6.95 12.17
C GLY A 36 6.81 6.76 10.81
N GLN A 37 6.33 5.55 10.50
CA GLN A 37 5.64 5.27 9.25
C GLN A 37 4.15 5.52 9.34
N VAL A 38 3.55 5.75 8.17
CA VAL A 38 2.10 5.81 7.98
C VAL A 38 1.65 4.65 7.11
N VAL A 39 0.36 4.31 7.19
CA VAL A 39 -0.21 3.23 6.40
C VAL A 39 -0.65 3.74 5.03
N TYR A 40 -0.11 3.14 3.98
CA TYR A 40 -0.47 3.36 2.60
C TYR A 40 -1.53 2.37 2.14
N ARG A 41 -2.54 2.87 1.43
CA ARG A 41 -3.56 2.07 0.78
C ARG A 41 -3.01 1.48 -0.51
N MET A 42 -2.92 0.15 -0.55
CA MET A 42 -2.49 -0.62 -1.71
C MET A 42 -3.71 -1.27 -2.38
N ALA A 43 -3.67 -1.39 -3.71
CA ALA A 43 -4.64 -2.14 -4.50
C ALA A 43 -3.92 -3.21 -5.33
N CYS A 44 -4.36 -4.47 -5.24
CA CYS A 44 -3.84 -5.53 -6.10
C CYS A 44 -4.38 -5.36 -7.52
N MET A 45 -3.48 -5.24 -8.50
CA MET A 45 -3.81 -5.00 -9.91
C MET A 45 -4.10 -6.29 -10.69
N ARG A 46 -4.12 -7.46 -10.04
CA ARG A 46 -4.55 -8.70 -10.70
C ARG A 46 -6.05 -8.64 -10.97
N ALA A 47 -6.44 -8.95 -12.21
CA ALA A 47 -7.81 -8.84 -12.70
C ALA A 47 -8.81 -9.72 -11.91
N ASP A 48 -8.36 -10.85 -11.37
CA ASP A 48 -9.15 -11.79 -10.58
C ASP A 48 -9.10 -11.52 -9.07
N CYS A 49 -8.48 -10.43 -8.61
CA CYS A 49 -8.32 -10.15 -7.18
C CYS A 49 -8.81 -8.76 -6.75
N GLY A 50 -8.21 -7.67 -7.25
CA GLY A 50 -8.61 -6.32 -6.89
C GLY A 50 -8.52 -5.92 -5.39
N ARG A 51 -7.97 -6.77 -4.51
CA ARG A 51 -8.01 -6.56 -3.06
C ARG A 51 -7.33 -5.24 -2.67
N ILE A 52 -8.02 -4.47 -1.84
CA ILE A 52 -7.52 -3.22 -1.25
C ILE A 52 -7.15 -3.47 0.22
N TYR A 53 -6.02 -2.93 0.66
CA TYR A 53 -5.48 -3.16 2.01
C TYR A 53 -4.39 -2.15 2.38
N GLY A 54 -4.08 -2.02 3.68
CA GLY A 54 -3.00 -1.15 4.17
C GLY A 54 -1.64 -1.85 4.23
N ALA A 55 -0.56 -1.07 4.07
CA ALA A 55 0.82 -1.49 4.29
C ALA A 55 1.65 -0.31 4.85
N ASN A 56 2.67 -0.58 5.66
CA ASN A 56 3.63 0.45 6.05
C ASN A 56 4.38 0.97 4.82
N GLY A 57 4.79 2.25 4.85
CA GLY A 57 5.60 2.86 3.79
C GLY A 57 6.88 2.09 3.46
N THR A 58 7.53 1.55 4.49
CA THR A 58 8.70 0.66 4.45
C THR A 58 8.46 -0.63 3.66
N ASP A 59 7.22 -1.10 3.56
CA ASP A 59 6.89 -2.37 2.89
C ASP A 59 6.39 -2.19 1.45
N VAL A 60 6.00 -0.98 1.04
CA VAL A 60 5.27 -0.76 -0.22
C VAL A 60 5.99 -1.36 -1.44
N PHE A 61 7.32 -1.20 -1.51
CA PHE A 61 8.17 -1.67 -2.62
C PHE A 61 8.19 -3.20 -2.81
N GLN A 62 7.89 -3.95 -1.75
CA GLN A 62 7.96 -5.41 -1.74
C GLN A 62 6.64 -6.09 -1.37
N ARG A 63 5.61 -5.31 -1.05
CA ARG A 63 4.34 -5.81 -0.55
C ARG A 63 3.76 -6.85 -1.50
N LYS A 64 3.16 -7.92 -0.96
CA LYS A 64 2.37 -8.90 -1.70
C LYS A 64 0.90 -8.76 -1.31
N CYS A 65 0.00 -9.15 -2.22
CA CYS A 65 -1.43 -9.21 -1.93
C CYS A 65 -1.73 -10.26 -0.85
N PRO A 66 -2.43 -9.89 0.25
CA PRO A 66 -2.82 -10.85 1.29
C PRO A 66 -3.82 -11.90 0.81
N HIS A 67 -4.56 -11.62 -0.27
CA HIS A 67 -5.61 -12.50 -0.78
C HIS A 67 -5.07 -13.57 -1.75
N CYS A 68 -4.28 -13.18 -2.76
CA CYS A 68 -3.92 -14.08 -3.86
C CYS A 68 -2.41 -14.35 -4.01
N GLN A 69 -1.57 -13.81 -3.12
CA GLN A 69 -0.10 -13.96 -3.19
C GLN A 69 0.53 -14.40 -1.86
N GLY A 70 -0.29 -14.72 -0.84
CA GLY A 70 0.21 -15.10 0.49
C GLY A 70 0.91 -13.96 1.22
N GLY A 71 0.55 -12.69 0.94
CA GLY A 71 1.06 -11.55 1.70
C GLY A 71 0.52 -11.51 3.14
N ALA A 72 1.21 -10.79 4.03
CA ALA A 72 0.70 -10.60 5.40
C ALA A 72 -0.61 -9.80 5.40
N PRO A 73 -1.48 -9.94 6.42
CA PRO A 73 -2.72 -9.17 6.53
C PRO A 73 -2.53 -7.66 6.37
N GLY A 74 -3.56 -6.98 5.87
CA GLY A 74 -3.55 -5.52 5.72
C GLY A 74 -3.68 -4.80 7.05
N LEU A 75 -3.05 -3.62 7.13
CA LEU A 75 -3.28 -2.66 8.21
C LEU A 75 -4.51 -1.78 7.90
N GLU A 76 -5.05 -1.11 8.91
CA GLU A 76 -6.05 -0.04 8.76
C GLU A 76 -5.37 1.24 8.21
N TYR A 77 -6.01 1.93 7.25
CA TYR A 77 -5.39 3.03 6.48
C TYR A 77 -6.28 4.27 6.31
#